data_AF-A0A7R9WFZ9-F1
#
_entry.id   AF-A0A7R9WFZ9-F1
#
_cell.length_a   1.000
_cell.length_b   1.000
_cell.length_c   1.000
_cell.angle_alpha   90.00
_cell.angle_beta   90.00
_cell.angle_gamma   90.00
#
_symmetry.space_group_name_H-M   'P 1'
#
loop_
_entity.id
_entity.type
_entity.pdbx_description
1 polymer ?
#
loop_
_entity_poly.entity_id
_entity_poly.type
_entity_poly.pdbx_seq_one_letter_code
_entity_poly.pdbx_strand_id
1 'polypeptide(L)'
;ADRLDVDDPIFGFYVRTTTPTAGVKSPGDKSVGGKDSLASPAASASVPSASVTEGMLQGFVTVTTFTTWQKTFRFDSMHDSACAFDDAGLAQDMLNGRRQYDRHGELAEELQATVRCGDPWNEGIVWPRIAEISLLGALGCGKPLLELVIERLESLPAKKTRNYDYVVLQATDNSVPFYESMGFVRVGCITENENFVKEEEASAVDEDKIQPTPELASDDSDSSDVAEAEQAASESAAKVEDAKAGQQESPNEVVSLEVFVYRTK
;
A
#
# COMPACT_ATOMS: atom_id res chain seq x y z
N ALA A 1 22.37 10.41 -2.16
CA ALA A 1 21.41 10.14 -1.09
C ALA A 1 21.25 8.63 -1.05
N ASP A 2 21.63 8.01 0.06
CA ASP A 2 21.42 6.58 0.27
C ASP A 2 19.92 6.33 0.19
N ARG A 3 19.50 5.47 -0.74
CA ARG A 3 18.14 4.99 -0.89
C ARG A 3 17.73 4.47 0.49
N LEU A 4 16.80 5.14 1.18
CA LEU A 4 16.18 4.53 2.35
C LEU A 4 15.57 3.22 1.84
N ASP A 5 15.97 2.10 2.45
CA ASP A 5 15.37 0.78 2.25
C ASP A 5 13.94 0.81 2.82
N VAL A 6 13.06 1.61 2.20
CA VAL A 6 11.75 1.97 2.75
C VAL A 6 10.79 0.77 2.76
N ASP A 7 11.02 -0.21 1.90
CA ASP A 7 10.14 -1.38 1.73
C ASP A 7 10.80 -2.70 2.15
N ASP A 8 11.94 -2.66 2.84
CA ASP A 8 12.55 -3.90 3.32
C ASP A 8 11.66 -4.55 4.39
N PRO A 9 11.31 -5.84 4.22
CA PRO A 9 10.45 -6.52 5.18
C PRO A 9 11.09 -6.46 6.56
N ILE A 10 10.36 -5.96 7.54
CA ILE A 10 10.82 -5.89 8.94
C ILE A 10 11.12 -7.31 9.41
N PHE A 11 10.17 -8.20 9.15
CA PHE A 11 10.29 -9.65 9.32
C PHE A 11 9.13 -10.33 8.58
N GLY A 12 9.19 -11.66 8.54
CA GLY A 12 8.09 -12.49 8.09
C GLY A 12 8.16 -13.87 8.73
N PHE A 13 7.05 -14.58 8.67
CA PHE A 13 6.96 -15.96 9.13
C PHE A 13 6.46 -16.85 8.00
N TYR A 14 6.84 -18.12 8.03
CA TYR A 14 6.24 -19.15 7.20
C TYR A 14 5.97 -20.40 8.03
N VAL A 15 4.88 -21.08 7.70
CA VAL A 15 4.42 -22.30 8.36
C VAL A 15 4.48 -23.44 7.36
N ARG A 16 5.10 -24.56 7.74
CA ARG A 16 5.15 -25.80 6.96
C ARG A 16 4.58 -26.95 7.79
N THR A 17 4.01 -27.94 7.12
CA THR A 17 3.59 -29.18 7.77
C THR A 17 4.79 -29.96 8.29
N THR A 18 4.75 -30.33 9.57
CA THR A 18 5.81 -31.09 10.25
C THR A 18 5.56 -32.59 10.26
N THR A 19 4.38 -33.04 9.82
CA THR A 19 4.03 -34.47 9.81
C THR A 19 3.11 -34.73 8.62
N PRO A 20 3.37 -35.76 7.78
CA PRO A 20 2.43 -36.16 6.75
C PRO A 20 1.13 -36.58 7.42
N THR A 21 -0.01 -36.09 6.96
CA THR A 21 -1.31 -36.58 7.44
C THR A 21 -1.53 -37.98 6.85
N ALA A 22 -0.91 -38.98 7.47
CA ALA A 22 -1.23 -40.37 7.20
C ALA A 22 -2.65 -40.63 7.73
N GLY A 23 -3.65 -40.42 6.88
CA GLY A 23 -5.03 -40.88 7.03
C GLY A 23 -5.60 -40.82 8.45
N VAL A 24 -6.00 -39.63 8.90
CA VAL A 24 -6.98 -39.54 10.00
C VAL A 24 -8.28 -40.14 9.47
N LYS A 25 -8.50 -41.44 9.72
CA LYS A 25 -9.82 -42.05 9.55
C LYS A 25 -10.79 -41.26 10.42
N SER A 26 -11.80 -40.65 9.79
CA SER A 26 -12.91 -40.02 10.50
C SER A 26 -13.44 -40.99 11.57
N PRO A 27 -13.55 -40.57 12.84
CA PRO A 27 -14.16 -41.37 13.89
C PRO A 27 -15.68 -41.38 13.67
N GLY A 28 -16.15 -42.25 12.77
CA GLY A 28 -17.57 -42.32 12.43
C GLY A 28 -18.02 -43.59 11.71
N ASP A 29 -17.12 -44.42 11.18
CA ASP A 29 -17.55 -45.60 10.41
C ASP A 29 -17.61 -46.85 11.30
N LYS A 30 -18.71 -46.98 12.05
CA LYS A 30 -19.12 -48.27 12.63
C LYS A 30 -19.86 -49.06 11.55
N SER A 31 -19.13 -49.91 10.82
CA SER A 31 -19.75 -50.90 9.94
C SER A 31 -20.49 -51.95 10.77
N VAL A 32 -21.78 -51.75 10.98
CA VAL A 32 -22.71 -52.83 11.36
C VAL A 32 -23.25 -53.43 10.07
N GLY A 33 -22.99 -54.73 9.90
CA GLY A 33 -23.44 -55.48 8.74
C GLY A 33 -24.97 -55.50 8.63
N GLY A 34 -25.45 -55.17 7.43
CA GLY A 34 -26.84 -55.33 7.02
C GLY A 34 -26.86 -55.60 5.52
N LYS A 35 -27.15 -56.85 5.16
CA LYS A 35 -27.57 -57.22 3.81
C LYS A 35 -28.90 -56.52 3.54
N ASP A 36 -29.01 -55.83 2.41
CA ASP A 36 -30.11 -55.98 1.44
C ASP A 36 -29.99 -54.90 0.36
N SER A 37 -29.84 -55.38 -0.88
CA SER A 37 -29.58 -54.60 -2.08
C SER A 37 -30.86 -54.41 -2.90
N LEU A 38 -31.30 -53.16 -3.05
CA LEU A 38 -32.08 -52.70 -4.20
C LEU A 38 -31.54 -51.34 -4.68
N ALA A 39 -31.49 -51.19 -6.00
CA ALA A 39 -30.64 -50.30 -6.76
C ALA A 39 -31.03 -48.81 -6.77
N SER A 40 -30.02 -47.93 -6.86
CA SER A 40 -29.93 -46.91 -7.92
C SER A 40 -28.54 -46.25 -7.99
N PRO A 41 -28.08 -45.83 -9.19
CA PRO A 41 -26.76 -45.28 -9.42
C PRO A 41 -26.79 -43.74 -9.47
N ALA A 42 -25.95 -43.09 -8.68
CA ALA A 42 -25.47 -41.74 -8.97
C ALA A 42 -24.04 -41.64 -8.46
N ALA A 43 -23.10 -41.68 -9.40
CA ALA A 43 -21.69 -41.52 -9.14
C ALA A 43 -21.43 -40.10 -8.60
N SER A 44 -21.27 -39.97 -7.29
CA SER A 44 -20.57 -38.85 -6.70
C SER A 44 -19.09 -39.06 -6.97
N ALA A 45 -18.54 -38.29 -7.91
CA ALA A 45 -17.11 -38.20 -8.12
C ALA A 45 -16.48 -37.69 -6.81
N SER A 46 -15.87 -38.60 -6.04
CA SER A 46 -15.09 -38.24 -4.87
C SER A 46 -13.89 -37.42 -5.34
N VAL A 47 -13.94 -36.11 -5.08
CA VAL A 47 -12.78 -35.23 -5.22
C VAL A 47 -11.66 -35.85 -4.37
N PRO A 48 -10.50 -36.23 -4.95
CA PRO A 48 -9.42 -36.78 -4.17
C PRO A 48 -8.94 -35.69 -3.21
N SER A 49 -9.09 -35.93 -1.90
CA SER A 49 -8.49 -35.09 -0.87
C SER A 49 -6.98 -35.13 -1.09
N ALA A 50 -6.40 -34.05 -1.58
CA ALA A 50 -4.97 -33.93 -1.74
C ALA A 50 -4.31 -34.25 -0.39
N SER A 51 -3.53 -35.33 -0.34
CA SER A 51 -2.83 -35.74 0.88
C SER A 51 -1.78 -34.70 1.21
N VAL A 52 -1.95 -33.98 2.31
CA VAL A 52 -1.00 -32.96 2.76
C VAL A 52 0.32 -33.66 3.11
N THR A 53 1.35 -33.34 2.33
CA THR A 53 2.70 -33.91 2.48
C THR A 53 3.49 -33.12 3.51
N GLU A 54 4.42 -33.77 4.21
CA GLU A 54 5.38 -33.08 5.08
C GLU A 54 6.18 -32.02 4.31
N GLY A 55 6.48 -30.90 4.95
CA GLY A 55 7.22 -29.79 4.38
C GLY A 55 6.39 -28.88 3.46
N MET A 56 5.12 -29.19 3.21
CA MET A 56 4.22 -28.36 2.40
C MET A 56 3.97 -27.02 3.09
N LEU A 57 4.16 -25.92 2.35
CA LEU A 57 3.87 -24.56 2.83
C LEU A 57 2.38 -24.44 3.12
N GLN A 58 2.05 -24.14 4.38
CA GLN A 58 0.68 -23.91 4.84
C GLN A 58 0.34 -22.43 4.87
N GLY A 59 1.31 -21.58 5.18
CA GLY A 59 1.09 -20.16 5.13
C GLY A 59 2.36 -19.35 5.29
N PHE A 60 2.25 -18.06 5.01
CA PHE A 60 3.33 -17.10 5.10
C PHE A 60 2.76 -15.71 5.31
N VAL A 61 3.55 -14.86 5.96
CA VAL A 61 3.21 -13.47 6.22
C VAL A 61 4.46 -12.60 6.11
N THR A 62 4.31 -11.41 5.53
CA THR A 62 5.35 -10.38 5.50
C THR A 62 4.84 -9.12 6.16
N VAL A 63 5.71 -8.46 6.93
CA VAL A 63 5.40 -7.22 7.63
C VAL A 63 6.38 -6.14 7.19
N THR A 64 5.87 -5.01 6.74
CA THR A 64 6.61 -3.81 6.32
C THR A 64 6.28 -2.64 7.23
N THR A 65 7.05 -1.56 7.15
CA THR A 65 6.61 -0.28 7.71
C THR A 65 5.60 0.30 6.72
N PHE A 66 4.49 0.87 7.22
CA PHE A 66 3.48 1.44 6.33
C PHE A 66 4.07 2.63 5.57
N THR A 67 4.03 2.55 4.24
CA THR A 67 4.53 3.56 3.32
C THR A 67 3.49 3.85 2.26
N THR A 68 3.26 5.12 1.97
CA THR A 68 2.35 5.55 0.90
C THR A 68 3.06 6.47 -0.08
N TRP A 69 2.82 6.28 -1.36
CA TRP A 69 3.33 7.13 -2.43
C TRP A 69 2.35 8.27 -2.79
N GLN A 70 1.20 8.31 -2.10
CA GLN A 70 0.13 9.27 -2.35
C GLN A 70 0.33 10.50 -1.46
N LYS A 71 0.52 11.67 -2.10
CA LYS A 71 0.84 12.93 -1.39
C LYS A 71 -0.24 13.40 -0.43
N THR A 72 -1.48 13.15 -0.79
CA THR A 72 -2.68 13.61 -0.07
C THR A 72 -3.34 12.50 0.72
N PHE A 73 -2.64 11.38 0.90
CA PHE A 73 -3.11 10.32 1.76
C PHE A 73 -3.38 10.86 3.16
N ARG A 74 -4.60 10.65 3.65
CA ARG A 74 -4.95 10.85 5.06
C ARG A 74 -5.89 9.76 5.54
N PHE A 75 -5.72 9.37 6.81
CA PHE A 75 -6.74 8.62 7.54
C PHE A 75 -7.86 9.59 7.90
N ASP A 76 -9.08 9.29 7.44
CA ASP A 76 -10.25 10.14 7.63
C ASP A 76 -11.53 9.30 7.45
N SER A 77 -11.97 8.65 8.53
CA SER A 77 -13.19 7.83 8.52
C SER A 77 -14.48 8.64 8.39
N MET A 78 -14.42 9.95 8.66
CA MET A 78 -15.58 10.84 8.64
C MET A 78 -15.78 11.50 7.27
N HIS A 79 -14.85 11.29 6.34
CA HIS A 79 -14.96 11.80 4.99
C HIS A 79 -16.10 11.12 4.21
N ASP A 80 -16.87 11.90 3.47
CA ASP A 80 -17.98 11.36 2.65
C ASP A 80 -17.50 10.29 1.66
N SER A 81 -16.27 10.46 1.15
CA SER A 81 -15.67 9.51 0.21
C SER A 81 -15.12 8.24 0.86
N ALA A 82 -14.93 8.21 2.18
CA ALA A 82 -14.37 7.04 2.88
C ALA A 82 -15.24 5.79 2.68
N CYS A 83 -16.55 5.97 2.53
CA CYS A 83 -17.53 4.90 2.32
C CYS A 83 -18.18 4.95 0.93
N ALA A 84 -17.62 5.72 -0.03
CA ALA A 84 -18.26 5.95 -1.33
C ALA A 84 -18.40 4.68 -2.19
N PHE A 85 -17.57 3.67 -1.94
CA PHE A 85 -17.60 2.39 -2.67
C PHE A 85 -18.32 1.28 -1.90
N ASP A 86 -18.89 1.58 -0.73
CA ASP A 86 -19.60 0.60 0.07
C ASP A 86 -20.93 0.24 -0.61
N ASP A 87 -21.20 -1.05 -0.78
CA ASP A 87 -22.49 -1.48 -1.25
C ASP A 87 -23.58 -1.31 -0.17
N ALA A 88 -24.85 -1.28 -0.59
CA ALA A 88 -25.97 -1.07 0.32
C ALA A 88 -26.09 -2.18 1.40
N GLY A 89 -25.61 -3.39 1.12
CA GLY A 89 -25.54 -4.50 2.07
C GLY A 89 -24.48 -4.24 3.13
N LEU A 90 -23.27 -3.81 2.75
CA LEU A 90 -22.20 -3.45 3.68
C LEU A 90 -22.62 -2.30 4.59
N ALA A 91 -23.25 -1.25 4.05
CA ALA A 91 -23.77 -0.13 4.84
C ALA A 91 -24.83 -0.59 5.86
N GLN A 92 -25.73 -1.50 5.46
CA GLN A 92 -26.69 -2.11 6.39
C GLN A 92 -25.99 -2.96 7.46
N ASP A 93 -24.94 -3.69 7.11
CA ASP A 93 -24.19 -4.49 8.07
C ASP A 93 -23.48 -3.62 9.11
N MET A 94 -22.94 -2.47 8.70
CA MET A 94 -22.38 -1.46 9.60
C MET A 94 -23.44 -0.86 10.52
N LEU A 95 -24.63 -0.51 10.00
CA LEU A 95 -25.74 0.02 10.79
C LEU A 95 -26.28 -1.00 11.81
N ASN A 96 -26.32 -2.27 11.44
CA ASN A 96 -26.77 -3.36 12.30
C ASN A 96 -25.69 -3.82 13.30
N GLY A 97 -24.51 -3.20 13.30
CA GLY A 97 -23.39 -3.55 14.19
C GLY A 97 -22.75 -4.90 13.88
N ARG A 98 -22.92 -5.41 12.65
CA ARG A 98 -22.29 -6.65 12.19
C ARG A 98 -20.85 -6.46 11.73
N ARG A 99 -20.43 -5.22 11.48
CA ARG A 99 -19.08 -4.83 11.04
C ARG A 99 -18.43 -3.92 12.07
N GLN A 100 -17.11 -4.04 12.20
CA GLN A 100 -16.32 -3.19 13.07
C GLN A 100 -15.66 -2.08 12.25
N TYR A 101 -16.06 -0.84 12.51
CA TYR A 101 -15.54 0.33 11.82
C TYR A 101 -15.40 1.51 12.77
N ASP A 102 -14.53 2.45 12.41
CA ASP A 102 -14.28 3.68 13.13
C ASP A 102 -15.40 4.69 12.93
N ARG A 103 -16.48 4.51 13.70
CA ARG A 103 -17.73 5.27 13.58
C ARG A 103 -17.59 6.76 13.91
N HIS A 104 -16.61 7.11 14.74
CA HIS A 104 -16.46 8.46 15.28
C HIS A 104 -15.23 9.19 14.75
N GLY A 105 -14.38 8.51 13.95
CA GLY A 105 -13.16 9.09 13.42
C GLY A 105 -12.01 9.15 14.42
N GLU A 106 -12.20 8.68 15.66
CA GLU A 106 -11.18 8.78 16.71
C GLU A 106 -9.92 7.98 16.34
N LEU A 107 -10.10 6.78 15.76
CA LEU A 107 -8.97 5.95 15.36
C LEU A 107 -8.26 6.54 14.13
N ALA A 108 -9.02 7.06 13.15
CA ALA A 108 -8.46 7.80 12.02
C ALA A 108 -7.66 9.02 12.48
N GLU A 109 -8.20 9.82 13.40
CA GLU A 109 -7.54 11.00 13.96
C GLU A 109 -6.22 10.64 14.65
N GLU A 110 -6.22 9.59 15.48
CA GLU A 110 -5.02 9.09 16.13
C GLU A 110 -3.96 8.63 15.12
N LEU A 111 -4.34 7.84 14.12
CA LEU A 111 -3.44 7.39 13.06
C LEU A 111 -2.87 8.57 12.30
N GLN A 112 -3.72 9.53 11.93
CA GLN A 112 -3.33 10.72 11.17
C GLN A 112 -2.38 11.64 11.96
N ALA A 113 -2.50 11.65 13.28
CA ALA A 113 -1.63 12.38 14.20
C ALA A 113 -0.25 11.72 14.42
N THR A 114 -0.05 10.48 13.97
CA THR A 114 1.26 9.83 14.09
C THR A 114 2.31 10.50 13.19
N VAL A 115 3.58 10.38 13.61
CA VAL A 115 4.71 10.93 12.87
C VAL A 115 4.80 10.23 11.52
N ARG A 116 5.00 11.02 10.47
CA ARG A 116 5.33 10.56 9.12
C ARG A 116 6.47 11.39 8.55
N CYS A 117 7.28 10.76 7.70
CA CYS A 117 8.42 11.41 7.07
C CYS A 117 8.66 10.82 5.68
N GLY A 118 9.30 11.61 4.84
CA GLY A 118 9.80 11.17 3.54
C GLY A 118 9.23 11.96 2.38
N ASP A 119 9.77 11.70 1.20
CA ASP A 119 9.38 12.34 -0.06
C ASP A 119 8.56 11.38 -0.94
N PRO A 120 7.29 11.73 -1.27
CA PRO A 120 6.43 10.96 -2.17
C PRO A 120 7.05 10.57 -3.51
N TRP A 121 8.05 11.30 -4.01
CA TRP A 121 8.63 11.06 -5.33
C TRP A 121 9.84 10.14 -5.36
N ASN A 122 10.55 10.01 -4.24
CA ASN A 122 11.81 9.28 -4.21
C ASN A 122 11.77 8.07 -3.28
N GLU A 123 11.12 8.21 -2.13
CA GLU A 123 11.17 7.21 -1.06
C GLU A 123 9.78 6.84 -0.51
N GLY A 124 8.75 7.61 -0.84
CA GLY A 124 7.42 7.48 -0.25
C GLY A 124 7.30 8.17 1.11
N ILE A 125 6.07 8.38 1.55
CA ILE A 125 5.77 8.88 2.90
C ILE A 125 5.70 7.66 3.83
N VAL A 126 6.66 7.57 4.73
CA VAL A 126 6.81 6.50 5.71
C VAL A 126 6.13 6.88 7.02
N TRP A 127 5.38 5.94 7.59
CA TRP A 127 4.74 6.07 8.90
C TRP A 127 5.44 5.13 9.90
N PRO A 128 6.54 5.57 10.56
CA PRO A 128 7.39 4.69 11.39
C PRO A 128 6.70 4.07 12.62
N ARG A 129 5.51 4.56 12.97
CA ARG A 129 4.70 4.04 14.09
C ARG A 129 3.59 3.07 13.65
N ILE A 130 3.51 2.78 12.36
CA ILE A 130 2.49 1.92 11.76
C ILE A 130 3.17 0.77 11.03
N ALA A 131 2.92 -0.45 11.49
CA ALA A 131 3.34 -1.66 10.79
C ALA A 131 2.26 -2.04 9.79
N GLU A 132 2.65 -2.52 8.62
CA GLU A 132 1.74 -3.01 7.59
C GLU A 132 1.94 -4.51 7.39
N ILE A 133 0.85 -5.27 7.38
CA ILE A 133 0.87 -6.64 6.87
C ILE A 133 0.64 -6.58 5.37
N SER A 134 1.73 -6.58 4.61
CA SER A 134 1.70 -6.39 3.16
C SER A 134 1.28 -7.66 2.40
N LEU A 135 1.46 -8.84 2.98
CA LEU A 135 1.01 -10.09 2.39
C LEU A 135 0.73 -11.15 3.44
N LEU A 136 -0.44 -11.78 3.36
CA LEU A 136 -0.82 -12.93 4.18
C LEU A 136 -1.46 -14.00 3.30
N GLY A 137 -0.84 -15.18 3.25
CA GLY A 137 -1.43 -16.38 2.66
C GLY A 137 -1.48 -17.48 3.71
N ALA A 138 -2.65 -18.07 3.97
CA ALA A 138 -2.77 -19.10 4.99
C ALA A 138 -3.86 -20.13 4.71
N LEU A 139 -3.47 -21.39 4.60
CA LEU A 139 -4.32 -22.56 4.40
C LEU A 139 -4.74 -23.11 5.77
N GLY A 140 -5.59 -22.38 6.48
CA GLY A 140 -6.10 -22.78 7.81
C GLY A 140 -5.20 -22.44 8.99
N CYS A 141 -4.03 -21.83 8.75
CA CYS A 141 -3.11 -21.37 9.80
C CYS A 141 -3.06 -19.84 9.96
N GLY A 142 -4.08 -19.10 9.47
CA GLY A 142 -4.05 -17.63 9.42
C GLY A 142 -4.04 -16.99 10.81
N LYS A 143 -4.92 -17.46 11.71
CA LYS A 143 -5.00 -16.96 13.09
C LYS A 143 -3.68 -17.07 13.86
N PRO A 144 -3.09 -18.27 14.04
CA PRO A 144 -1.83 -18.38 14.77
C PRO A 144 -0.69 -17.61 14.11
N LEU A 145 -0.69 -17.50 12.78
CA LEU A 145 0.31 -16.71 12.05
C LEU A 145 0.18 -15.20 12.36
N LEU A 146 -1.04 -14.68 12.39
CA LEU A 146 -1.32 -13.29 12.73
C LEU A 146 -1.05 -12.99 14.21
N GLU A 147 -1.38 -13.91 15.12
CA GLU A 147 -1.05 -13.80 16.54
C GLU A 147 0.47 -13.70 16.76
N LEU A 148 1.25 -14.53 16.05
CA LEU A 148 2.72 -14.46 16.09
C LEU A 148 3.26 -13.13 15.57
N VAL A 149 2.63 -12.54 14.55
CA VAL A 149 3.00 -11.20 14.05
C VAL A 149 2.75 -10.14 15.11
N ILE A 150 1.55 -10.12 15.69
CA ILE A 150 1.17 -9.12 16.70
C ILE A 150 2.06 -9.26 17.95
N GLU A 151 2.24 -10.48 18.47
CA GLU A 151 3.13 -10.75 19.60
C GLU A 151 4.57 -10.31 19.30
N ARG A 152 5.04 -10.54 18.07
CA ARG A 152 6.36 -10.09 17.66
C ARG A 152 6.45 -8.57 17.66
N LEU A 153 5.47 -7.86 17.10
CA LEU A 153 5.44 -6.39 17.06
C LEU A 153 5.39 -5.79 18.47
N GLU A 154 4.53 -6.32 19.34
CA GLU A 154 4.39 -5.89 20.75
C GLU A 154 5.65 -6.18 21.58
N SER A 155 6.42 -7.21 21.23
CA SER A 155 7.68 -7.55 21.93
C SER A 155 8.91 -6.80 21.41
N LEU A 156 8.80 -6.05 20.30
CA LEU A 156 9.93 -5.26 19.81
C LEU A 156 10.24 -4.14 20.83
N PRO A 157 11.50 -4.01 21.27
CA PRO A 157 11.86 -2.92 22.16
C PRO A 157 11.65 -1.60 21.42
N ALA A 158 10.94 -0.66 22.04
CA ALA A 158 10.75 0.69 21.52
C ALA A 158 12.13 1.32 21.23
N LYS A 159 12.54 1.31 19.97
CA LYS A 159 13.72 2.03 19.49
C LYS A 159 13.25 3.40 19.02
N LYS A 160 14.13 4.41 19.10
CA LYS A 160 13.86 5.77 18.59
C LYS A 160 13.35 5.78 17.15
N THR A 161 13.66 4.75 16.36
CA THR A 161 13.31 4.63 14.94
C THR A 161 12.16 3.68 14.65
N ARG A 162 11.78 2.79 15.57
CA ARG A 162 10.74 1.75 15.36
C ARG A 162 10.06 1.42 16.67
N ASN A 163 8.83 1.90 16.81
CA ASN A 163 7.88 1.54 17.85
C ASN A 163 6.50 1.54 17.19
N TYR A 164 5.96 0.35 16.91
CA TYR A 164 4.69 0.22 16.20
C TYR A 164 3.56 0.23 17.21
N ASP A 165 2.68 1.23 17.11
CA ASP A 165 1.47 1.33 17.95
C ASP A 165 0.23 0.81 17.22
N TYR A 166 0.35 0.69 15.89
CA TYR A 166 -0.72 0.27 15.01
C TYR A 166 -0.20 -0.76 14.02
N VAL A 167 -1.06 -1.72 13.69
CA VAL A 167 -0.89 -2.66 12.60
C VAL A 167 -2.00 -2.43 11.60
N VAL A 168 -1.65 -2.24 10.34
CA VAL A 168 -2.59 -2.01 9.25
C VAL A 168 -2.51 -3.11 8.21
N LEU A 169 -3.62 -3.36 7.52
CA LEU A 169 -3.68 -4.26 6.37
C LEU A 169 -4.85 -3.89 5.46
N GLN A 170 -4.72 -4.29 4.20
CA GLN A 170 -5.85 -4.37 3.28
C GLN A 170 -6.45 -5.78 3.34
N ALA A 171 -7.78 -5.86 3.33
CA ALA A 171 -8.49 -7.13 3.36
C ALA A 171 -9.38 -7.26 2.13
N THR A 172 -9.49 -8.47 1.60
CA THR A 172 -10.57 -8.81 0.67
C THR A 172 -11.88 -8.98 1.44
N ASP A 173 -13.02 -8.74 0.80
CA ASP A 173 -14.36 -8.83 1.42
C ASP A 173 -14.56 -10.13 2.21
N ASN A 174 -14.14 -11.26 1.64
CA ASN A 174 -14.27 -12.58 2.26
C ASN A 174 -13.39 -12.77 3.50
N SER A 175 -12.32 -11.98 3.63
CA SER A 175 -11.37 -12.05 4.74
C SER A 175 -11.68 -11.04 5.86
N VAL A 176 -12.60 -10.09 5.65
CA VAL A 176 -12.88 -9.08 6.68
C VAL A 176 -13.36 -9.69 8.00
N PRO A 177 -14.33 -10.62 8.04
CA PRO A 177 -14.79 -11.18 9.30
C PRO A 177 -13.67 -11.88 10.09
N PHE A 178 -12.68 -12.42 9.39
CA PHE A 178 -11.49 -13.00 10.02
C PHE A 178 -10.67 -11.93 10.76
N TYR A 179 -10.35 -10.80 10.11
CA TYR A 179 -9.59 -9.73 10.76
C TYR A 179 -10.38 -9.01 11.86
N GLU A 180 -11.67 -8.77 11.66
CA GLU A 180 -12.55 -8.21 12.71
C GLU A 180 -12.60 -9.12 13.95
N SER A 181 -12.62 -10.45 13.76
CA SER A 181 -12.55 -11.41 14.87
C SER A 181 -11.23 -11.39 15.63
N MET A 182 -10.19 -10.83 15.01
CA MET A 182 -8.85 -10.61 15.59
C MET A 182 -8.69 -9.21 16.20
N GLY A 183 -9.76 -8.40 16.20
CA GLY A 183 -9.79 -7.06 16.78
C GLY A 183 -9.38 -5.94 15.83
N PHE A 184 -9.30 -6.20 14.52
CA PHE A 184 -9.09 -5.15 13.54
C PHE A 184 -10.38 -4.36 13.31
N VAL A 185 -10.24 -3.04 13.15
CA VAL A 185 -11.32 -2.09 12.89
C VAL A 185 -11.12 -1.46 11.52
N ARG A 186 -12.16 -1.38 10.70
CA ARG A 186 -12.11 -0.66 9.42
C ARG A 186 -11.96 0.84 9.67
N VAL A 187 -10.98 1.46 9.01
CA VAL A 187 -10.68 2.89 9.04
C VAL A 187 -10.72 3.45 7.62
N GLY A 188 -11.37 4.59 7.45
CA GLY A 188 -11.43 5.27 6.16
C GLY A 188 -10.09 5.90 5.81
N CYS A 189 -9.64 5.69 4.57
CA CYS A 189 -8.47 6.36 4.03
C CYS A 189 -8.85 7.03 2.72
N ILE A 190 -8.46 8.28 2.56
CA ILE A 190 -8.75 9.03 1.35
C ILE A 190 -7.47 9.55 0.72
N THR A 191 -7.55 9.68 -0.59
CA THR A 191 -6.56 10.39 -1.39
C THR A 191 -7.34 11.43 -2.20
N GLU A 192 -7.03 12.70 -1.97
CA GLU A 192 -7.73 13.81 -2.62
C GLU A 192 -6.74 14.66 -3.40
N ASN A 193 -7.03 15.02 -4.65
CA ASN A 193 -6.35 16.14 -5.32
C ASN A 193 -7.12 17.45 -5.06
N GLU A 194 -7.42 17.76 -3.80
CA GLU A 194 -7.99 19.06 -3.44
C GLU A 194 -6.87 20.12 -3.42
N ASN A 195 -6.56 20.68 -4.59
CA ASN A 195 -5.76 21.89 -4.78
C ASN A 195 -4.26 21.81 -4.43
N PHE A 196 -3.50 20.94 -5.09
CA PHE A 196 -2.07 21.23 -5.26
C PHE A 196 -1.92 22.41 -6.22
N VAL A 197 -1.89 23.63 -5.69
CA VAL A 197 -1.15 24.70 -6.37
C VAL A 197 0.30 24.23 -6.33
N LYS A 198 0.83 23.85 -7.48
CA LYS A 198 2.26 23.68 -7.66
C LYS A 198 2.88 24.96 -7.13
N GLU A 199 3.70 24.90 -6.07
CA GLU A 199 4.61 26.00 -5.79
C GLU A 199 5.51 26.06 -7.03
N GLU A 200 5.11 26.89 -8.00
CA GLU A 200 5.96 27.24 -9.11
C GLU A 200 7.20 27.86 -8.48
N GLU A 201 8.30 27.20 -8.77
CA GLU A 201 9.67 27.56 -8.47
C GLU A 201 9.81 29.04 -8.12
N ALA A 202 10.08 29.30 -6.84
CA ALA A 202 10.71 30.54 -6.40
C ALA A 202 12.14 30.61 -6.97
N SER A 203 12.25 30.77 -8.29
CA SER A 203 13.48 31.11 -9.01
C SER A 203 13.16 31.68 -10.40
N ALA A 204 12.25 32.64 -10.47
CA ALA A 204 12.34 33.69 -11.49
C ALA A 204 12.98 34.90 -10.81
N VAL A 205 14.32 34.93 -10.82
CA VAL A 205 15.06 36.17 -10.61
C VAL A 205 14.73 37.04 -11.80
N ASP A 206 13.86 38.02 -11.59
CA ASP A 206 13.48 39.02 -12.58
C ASP A 206 14.67 39.98 -12.75
N GLU A 207 15.61 39.59 -13.61
CA GLU A 207 16.63 40.48 -14.18
C GLU A 207 15.96 41.47 -15.14
N ASP A 208 15.25 42.48 -14.62
CA ASP A 208 14.86 43.64 -15.44
C ASP A 208 14.46 44.87 -14.61
N LYS A 209 15.41 45.40 -13.83
CA LYS A 209 15.39 46.81 -13.38
C LYS A 209 16.79 47.39 -13.32
N ILE A 210 17.34 47.80 -14.48
CA ILE A 210 18.35 48.86 -14.54
C ILE A 210 17.80 49.97 -15.43
N GLN A 211 17.41 51.08 -14.78
CA GLN A 211 17.09 52.33 -15.46
C GLN A 211 18.37 52.98 -16.01
N PRO A 212 18.33 53.67 -17.16
CA PRO A 212 19.48 54.39 -17.68
C PRO A 212 19.60 55.75 -16.98
N THR A 213 20.82 56.12 -16.58
CA THR A 213 21.19 57.53 -16.34
C THR A 213 22.43 57.87 -17.17
N PRO A 214 22.55 59.12 -17.64
CA PRO A 214 23.37 59.46 -18.81
C PRO A 214 24.79 59.97 -18.47
N GLU A 215 25.61 59.97 -19.52
CA GLU A 215 26.85 60.75 -19.73
C GLU A 215 28.07 60.47 -18.82
N LEU A 216 29.13 59.96 -19.44
CA LEU A 216 30.44 60.62 -19.47
C LEU A 216 31.30 60.04 -20.60
N ALA A 217 31.91 60.95 -21.36
CA ALA A 217 32.68 60.72 -22.57
C ALA A 217 34.14 60.27 -22.30
N SER A 218 34.82 59.96 -23.42
CA SER A 218 36.28 59.73 -23.63
C SER A 218 36.77 58.31 -23.33
N ASP A 219 37.74 57.73 -24.03
CA ASP A 219 38.36 57.95 -25.33
C ASP A 219 39.19 56.68 -25.62
N ASP A 220 39.38 56.41 -26.92
CA ASP A 220 40.55 55.80 -27.56
C ASP A 220 41.06 54.36 -27.27
N SER A 221 41.26 53.72 -28.44
CA SER A 221 42.34 52.80 -28.84
C SER A 221 42.20 51.31 -28.53
N ASP A 222 42.67 50.37 -29.36
CA ASP A 222 43.03 50.24 -30.78
C ASP A 222 43.49 48.77 -30.93
N SER A 223 43.38 48.21 -32.14
CA SER A 223 44.08 47.00 -32.63
C SER A 223 43.66 45.64 -32.04
N SER A 224 43.58 44.53 -32.76
CA SER A 224 43.83 44.19 -34.18
C SER A 224 43.36 42.74 -34.39
N ASP A 225 42.89 42.42 -35.60
CA ASP A 225 43.09 41.22 -36.44
C ASP A 225 43.21 39.82 -35.76
N VAL A 226 42.66 38.71 -36.27
CA VAL A 226 42.78 38.17 -37.64
C VAL A 226 41.71 37.08 -37.90
N ALA A 227 41.43 36.86 -39.18
CA ALA A 227 40.65 35.85 -39.92
C ALA A 227 40.66 34.38 -39.39
N GLU A 228 39.83 33.41 -39.82
CA GLU A 228 39.31 32.96 -41.13
C GLU A 228 38.00 32.15 -40.87
N ALA A 229 36.89 32.35 -41.60
CA ALA A 229 36.47 31.63 -42.81
C ALA A 229 36.52 30.08 -42.74
N GLU A 230 35.36 29.42 -42.66
CA GLU A 230 35.01 28.37 -43.63
C GLU A 230 33.51 28.09 -43.67
N GLN A 231 33.05 27.72 -44.86
CA GLN A 231 31.68 27.66 -45.34
C GLN A 231 31.51 26.28 -45.98
N ALA A 232 30.56 25.44 -45.53
CA ALA A 232 30.08 24.31 -46.34
C ALA A 232 28.77 23.67 -45.81
N ALA A 233 27.82 23.53 -46.75
CA ALA A 233 26.82 22.47 -46.96
C ALA A 233 25.83 22.14 -45.81
N SER A 234 24.53 22.48 -45.91
CA SER A 234 23.46 21.92 -46.77
C SER A 234 23.04 20.47 -46.45
N GLU A 235 21.77 20.36 -46.04
CA GLU A 235 20.83 19.24 -46.24
C GLU A 235 21.17 17.84 -45.69
N SER A 236 20.42 17.40 -44.68
CA SER A 236 19.39 16.38 -44.91
C SER A 236 18.47 16.23 -43.70
N ALA A 237 17.19 16.10 -44.01
CA ALA A 237 16.10 15.93 -43.08
C ALA A 237 16.15 14.56 -42.39
N ALA A 238 16.04 14.56 -41.06
CA ALA A 238 15.55 13.42 -40.30
C ALA A 238 14.56 13.94 -39.26
N LYS A 239 13.29 13.73 -39.58
CA LYS A 239 12.12 13.97 -38.75
C LYS A 239 12.22 13.06 -37.53
N VAL A 240 12.65 13.61 -36.38
CA VAL A 240 12.41 12.98 -35.07
C VAL A 240 11.24 13.73 -34.48
N GLU A 241 10.04 13.20 -34.70
CA GLU A 241 8.88 13.57 -33.90
C GLU A 241 9.17 13.11 -32.47
N ASP A 242 9.55 14.05 -31.62
CA ASP A 242 9.46 13.91 -30.18
C ASP A 242 8.00 13.59 -29.85
N ALA A 243 7.74 12.33 -29.52
CA ALA A 243 6.55 11.91 -28.83
C ALA A 243 6.58 12.53 -27.43
N LYS A 244 6.19 13.79 -27.34
CA LYS A 244 5.78 14.41 -26.09
C LYS A 244 4.48 13.72 -25.70
N ALA A 245 4.61 12.60 -24.99
CA ALA A 245 3.52 11.95 -24.30
C ALA A 245 2.99 12.94 -23.27
N GLY A 246 2.06 13.79 -23.70
CA GLY A 246 1.18 14.49 -22.79
C GLY A 246 0.40 13.43 -22.04
N GLN A 247 0.80 13.14 -20.81
CA GLN A 247 -0.10 12.57 -19.83
C GLN A 247 -1.20 13.61 -19.63
N GLN A 248 -2.28 13.42 -20.38
CA GLN A 248 -3.54 14.06 -20.12
C GLN A 248 -4.05 13.46 -18.82
N GLU A 249 -3.77 14.13 -17.70
CA GLU A 249 -4.25 13.71 -16.38
C GLU A 249 -5.78 13.65 -16.42
N SER A 250 -6.30 12.48 -16.10
CA SER A 250 -7.73 12.22 -15.93
C SER A 250 -8.30 13.08 -14.81
N PRO A 251 -9.60 13.43 -14.86
CA PRO A 251 -10.24 14.23 -13.81
C PRO A 251 -10.02 13.63 -12.42
N ASN A 252 -9.82 14.51 -11.44
CA ASN A 252 -9.61 14.23 -10.00
C ASN A 252 -10.48 13.08 -9.48
N GLU A 253 -9.95 11.86 -9.54
CA GLU A 253 -10.60 10.68 -9.00
C GLU A 253 -10.18 10.55 -7.55
N VAL A 254 -11.15 10.70 -6.64
CA VAL A 254 -10.93 10.39 -5.23
C VAL A 254 -10.87 8.88 -5.11
N VAL A 255 -9.69 8.36 -4.79
CA VAL A 255 -9.54 6.94 -4.47
C VAL A 255 -9.74 6.78 -2.97
N SER A 256 -10.81 6.08 -2.60
CA SER A 256 -10.99 5.58 -1.22
C SER A 256 -10.24 4.26 -1.10
N LEU A 257 -9.47 4.14 -0.03
CA LEU A 257 -8.78 2.90 0.33
C LEU A 257 -9.38 2.40 1.63
N GLU A 258 -9.71 1.11 1.67
CA GLU A 258 -10.14 0.46 2.89
C GLU A 258 -8.94 -0.13 3.62
N VAL A 259 -8.72 0.32 4.85
CA VAL A 259 -7.64 -0.18 5.70
C VAL A 259 -8.21 -0.69 7.01
N PHE A 260 -7.74 -1.86 7.44
CA PHE A 260 -8.09 -2.46 8.71
C PHE A 260 -6.95 -2.24 9.69
N VAL A 261 -7.30 -1.77 10.88
CA VAL A 261 -6.33 -1.30 11.87
C VAL A 261 -6.49 -2.04 13.20
N TYR A 262 -5.37 -2.49 13.75
CA TYR A 262 -5.24 -3.05 15.09
C TYR A 262 -4.34 -2.15 15.93
N ARG A 263 -4.76 -1.84 17.16
CA ARG A 263 -3.95 -1.09 18.14
C ARG A 263 -3.13 -2.07 18.97
N THR A 264 -1.81 -1.95 18.95
CA THR A 264 -0.93 -2.76 19.80
C THR A 264 -0.98 -2.28 21.25
N LYS A 265 -0.62 -3.16 22.19
CA LYS A 265 -0.64 -2.86 23.63
C LYS A 265 0.55 -2.07 24.14
#